data_AF-A0A6A4GNA9-F1
#
_entry.id   AF-A0A6A4GNA9-F1
#
_cell.length_a   1.000
_cell.length_b   1.000
_cell.length_c   1.000
_cell.angle_alpha   90.00
_cell.angle_beta   90.00
_cell.angle_gamma   90.00
#
_symmetry.space_group_name_H-M   'P 1'
#
loop_
_entity.id
_entity.type
_entity.pdbx_description
1 polymer ?
#
loop_
_entity_poly.entity_id
_entity_poly.type
_entity_poly.pdbx_seq_one_letter_code
_entity_poly.pdbx_strand_id
1 'polypeptide(L)'
;DIGWWTRYTFDHRSETSGQELKIATEMMTVDQLVETFTRVTGIPAIRKRISIDEYLDIYPHTKLPIVKGSKDGATIKDTFSGMYRVWDADLVTRDMEWNRRVHPTGYTLESWIRETGFDGTLAPHLRRKLEESKFSGRSS
;
A
#
# COMPACT_ATOMS: atom_id res chain seq x y z
N ASP A 1 4.07 -13.69 2.38
CA ASP A 1 2.96 -13.98 1.44
C ASP A 1 3.34 -14.09 -0.02
N ILE A 2 3.96 -13.08 -0.64
CA ILE A 2 4.25 -13.13 -2.10
C ILE A 2 5.01 -14.40 -2.50
N GLY A 3 6.11 -14.73 -1.80
CA GLY A 3 6.86 -15.95 -2.08
C GLY A 3 6.05 -17.25 -1.91
N TRP A 4 5.08 -17.27 -0.99
CA TRP A 4 4.17 -18.39 -0.82
C TRP A 4 3.27 -18.55 -2.05
N TRP A 5 2.64 -17.46 -2.51
CA TRP A 5 1.77 -17.46 -3.70
C TRP A 5 2.54 -17.76 -4.99
N THR A 6 3.78 -17.27 -5.09
CA THR A 6 4.69 -17.61 -6.18
C THR A 6 4.94 -19.12 -6.23
N ARG A 7 5.28 -19.73 -5.10
CA ARG A 7 5.46 -21.19 -5.02
C ARG A 7 4.16 -21.93 -5.35
N TYR A 8 3.03 -21.52 -4.77
CA TYR A 8 1.72 -22.11 -5.03
C TYR A 8 1.41 -22.18 -6.53
N THR A 9 1.67 -21.10 -7.26
CA THR A 9 1.46 -21.01 -8.71
C THR A 9 2.30 -22.06 -9.48
N PHE A 10 3.54 -22.30 -9.08
CA PHE A 10 4.38 -23.33 -9.70
C PHE A 10 3.95 -24.75 -9.33
N ASP A 11 3.49 -24.97 -8.10
CA ASP A 11 3.05 -26.28 -7.62
C ASP A 11 1.66 -26.66 -8.18
N HIS A 12 0.86 -25.67 -8.58
CA HIS A 12 -0.55 -25.81 -9.02
C HIS A 12 -0.76 -25.27 -10.45
N ARG A 13 0.17 -25.58 -11.37
CA ARG A 13 0.12 -25.02 -12.74
C ARG A 13 -1.15 -25.37 -13.50
N SER A 14 -1.74 -26.55 -13.27
CA SER A 14 -3.02 -26.95 -13.88
C SER A 14 -4.14 -25.95 -13.59
N GLU A 15 -4.18 -25.41 -12.37
CA GLU A 15 -5.23 -24.47 -11.96
C GLU A 15 -4.86 -23.00 -12.21
N THR A 16 -3.56 -22.67 -12.23
CA THR A 16 -3.11 -21.27 -12.19
C THR A 16 -2.54 -20.75 -13.52
N SER A 17 -2.19 -21.64 -14.46
CA SER A 17 -1.56 -21.19 -15.73
C SER A 17 -2.51 -20.32 -16.54
N GLY A 18 -2.03 -19.15 -16.97
CA GLY A 18 -2.82 -18.20 -17.75
C GLY A 18 -3.88 -17.43 -16.94
N GLN A 19 -3.98 -17.63 -15.62
CA GLN A 19 -4.93 -16.95 -14.76
C GLN A 19 -4.35 -15.65 -14.18
N GLU A 20 -5.21 -14.65 -13.99
CA GLU A 20 -4.91 -13.48 -13.16
C GLU A 20 -5.28 -13.80 -11.70
N LEU A 21 -4.28 -14.10 -10.87
CA LEU A 21 -4.51 -14.35 -9.45
C LEU A 21 -4.63 -13.04 -8.67
N LYS A 22 -5.85 -12.61 -8.40
CA LYS A 22 -6.15 -11.42 -7.57
C LYS A 22 -5.99 -11.75 -6.08
N ILE A 23 -4.74 -11.80 -5.65
CA ILE A 23 -4.39 -12.17 -4.27
C ILE A 23 -4.52 -11.00 -3.31
N ALA A 24 -5.05 -11.27 -2.12
CA ALA A 24 -5.05 -10.36 -0.98
C ALA A 24 -5.15 -11.20 0.31
N THR A 25 -4.39 -10.85 1.34
CA THR A 25 -4.49 -11.50 2.65
C THR A 25 -5.51 -10.81 3.56
N GLU A 26 -5.75 -9.52 3.35
CA GLU A 26 -6.76 -8.74 4.05
C GLU A 26 -7.23 -7.56 3.19
N MET A 27 -8.51 -7.20 3.34
CA MET A 27 -9.13 -6.02 2.74
C MET A 27 -9.84 -5.29 3.87
N MET A 28 -9.52 -4.01 4.07
CA MET A 28 -10.05 -3.23 5.19
C MET A 28 -10.24 -1.76 4.84
N THR A 29 -11.15 -1.11 5.56
CA THR A 29 -11.30 0.34 5.52
C THR A 29 -10.17 1.04 6.30
N VAL A 30 -10.00 2.34 6.07
CA VAL A 30 -9.04 3.14 6.85
C VAL A 30 -9.42 3.18 8.34
N ASP A 31 -10.70 3.11 8.67
CA ASP A 31 -11.17 3.11 10.05
C ASP A 31 -10.78 1.80 10.75
N GLN A 32 -10.93 0.65 10.08
CA GLN A 32 -10.46 -0.66 10.56
C GLN A 32 -8.93 -0.71 10.70
N LEU A 33 -8.19 -0.07 9.80
CA LEU A 33 -6.74 0.06 9.90
C LEU A 33 -6.35 0.81 11.17
N VAL A 34 -6.96 1.97 11.42
CA VAL A 34 -6.70 2.78 12.62
C VAL A 34 -7.03 2.02 13.90
N GLU A 35 -8.18 1.35 13.93
CA GLU A 35 -8.60 0.51 15.06
C GLU A 35 -7.59 -0.61 15.32
N THR A 36 -7.25 -1.39 14.29
CA THR A 36 -6.33 -2.52 14.39
C THR A 36 -4.95 -2.08 14.84
N PHE A 37 -4.41 -1.04 14.21
CA PHE A 37 -3.11 -0.50 14.59
C PHE A 37 -3.11 -0.03 16.06
N THR A 38 -4.10 0.77 16.46
CA THR A 38 -4.19 1.30 17.82
C THR A 38 -4.32 0.19 18.86
N ARG A 39 -5.16 -0.82 18.59
CA ARG A 39 -5.37 -1.96 19.48
C ARG A 39 -4.13 -2.84 19.63
N VAL A 40 -3.41 -3.10 18.53
CA VAL A 40 -2.27 -4.02 18.55
C VAL A 40 -1.01 -3.37 19.12
N THR A 41 -0.80 -2.09 18.84
CA THR A 41 0.41 -1.35 19.25
C THR A 41 0.24 -0.57 20.56
N GLY A 42 -0.99 -0.24 20.94
CA GLY A 42 -1.28 0.72 22.01
C GLY A 42 -1.01 2.19 21.63
N ILE A 43 -0.59 2.47 20.40
CA ILE A 43 -0.25 3.81 19.93
C ILE A 43 -1.50 4.46 19.33
N PRO A 44 -1.92 5.65 19.80
CA PRO A 44 -3.06 6.34 19.22
C PRO A 44 -2.84 6.66 17.74
N ALA A 45 -3.69 6.13 16.86
CA ALA A 45 -3.74 6.50 15.45
C ALA A 45 -5.00 7.31 15.15
N ILE A 46 -4.90 8.22 14.18
CA ILE A 46 -6.03 9.03 13.71
C ILE A 46 -6.12 8.96 12.19
N ARG A 47 -7.35 8.81 11.69
CA ARG A 47 -7.65 9.04 10.27
C ARG A 47 -7.80 10.54 10.04
N LYS A 48 -6.90 11.13 9.25
CA LYS A 48 -7.10 12.47 8.71
C LYS A 48 -8.02 12.39 7.49
N ARG A 49 -9.14 13.13 7.52
CA ARG A 49 -10.09 13.22 6.40
C ARG A 49 -9.63 14.32 5.44
N ILE A 50 -8.70 13.98 4.58
CA ILE A 50 -8.22 14.83 3.48
C ILE A 50 -8.51 14.14 2.15
N SER A 51 -8.74 14.92 1.10
CA SER A 51 -8.89 14.39 -0.25
C SER A 51 -7.59 13.77 -0.76
N ILE A 52 -7.70 12.90 -1.78
CA ILE A 52 -6.54 12.30 -2.45
C ILE A 52 -5.61 13.38 -3.01
N ASP A 53 -6.17 14.44 -3.59
CA ASP A 53 -5.38 15.52 -4.18
C ASP A 53 -4.66 16.35 -3.09
N GLU A 54 -5.34 16.68 -1.99
CA GLU A 54 -4.71 17.35 -0.84
C GLU A 54 -3.59 16.50 -0.24
N TYR A 55 -3.80 15.18 -0.11
CA TYR A 55 -2.76 14.26 0.39
C TYR A 55 -1.52 14.24 -0.51
N LEU A 56 -1.72 14.16 -1.83
CA LEU A 56 -0.61 14.10 -2.79
C LEU A 56 0.11 15.45 -2.92
N ASP A 57 -0.59 16.56 -2.69
CA ASP A 57 0.01 17.91 -2.68
C ASP A 57 0.92 18.17 -1.47
N ILE A 58 0.85 17.37 -0.40
CA ILE A 58 1.80 17.40 0.73
C ILE A 58 3.23 17.11 0.25
N TYR A 59 3.38 16.39 -0.87
CA TYR A 59 4.66 15.89 -1.35
C TYR A 59 5.06 16.59 -2.66
N PRO A 60 5.98 17.58 -2.64
CA PRO A 60 6.30 18.36 -3.85
C PRO A 60 6.73 17.54 -5.06
N HIS A 61 7.39 16.39 -4.84
CA HIS A 61 7.86 15.51 -5.89
C HIS A 61 6.73 14.84 -6.68
N THR A 62 5.48 14.84 -6.19
CA THR A 62 4.36 14.22 -6.91
C THR A 62 4.01 14.96 -8.21
N LYS A 63 4.48 16.21 -8.35
CA LYS A 63 4.35 17.00 -9.59
C LYS A 63 5.35 16.60 -10.68
N LEU A 64 6.32 15.74 -10.37
CA LEU A 64 7.28 15.25 -11.35
C LEU A 64 6.64 14.15 -12.22
N PRO A 65 7.09 13.98 -13.48
CA PRO A 65 6.69 12.86 -14.31
C PRO A 65 7.00 11.52 -13.66
N ILE A 66 6.08 10.57 -13.73
CA ILE A 66 6.29 9.22 -13.17
C ILE A 66 7.33 8.43 -13.97
N VAL A 67 7.40 8.66 -15.28
CA VAL A 67 8.41 8.10 -16.17
C VAL A 67 9.53 9.12 -16.34
N LYS A 68 10.74 8.76 -15.90
CA LYS A 68 11.92 9.60 -16.02
C LYS A 68 12.16 9.98 -17.49
N GLY A 69 12.28 11.27 -17.77
CA GLY A 69 12.53 11.81 -19.11
C GLY A 69 11.28 12.10 -19.95
N SER A 70 10.09 11.68 -19.51
CA SER A 70 8.83 11.99 -20.18
C SER A 70 8.27 13.31 -19.64
N LYS A 71 8.78 14.44 -20.13
CA LYS A 71 8.41 15.78 -19.61
C LYS A 71 6.91 16.07 -19.71
N ASP A 72 6.25 15.57 -20.76
CA ASP A 72 4.82 15.76 -21.02
C ASP A 72 3.97 14.55 -20.59
N GLY A 73 4.57 13.58 -19.89
CA GLY A 73 3.88 12.39 -19.39
C GLY A 73 3.09 12.65 -18.11
N ALA A 74 2.29 11.65 -17.71
CA ALA A 74 1.55 11.69 -16.45
C ALA A 74 2.49 11.92 -15.27
N THR A 75 2.07 12.80 -14.36
CA THR A 75 2.79 13.02 -13.11
C THR A 75 2.58 11.83 -12.16
N ILE A 76 3.42 11.76 -11.13
CA ILE A 76 3.21 10.85 -10.01
C ILE A 76 1.83 11.11 -9.40
N LYS A 77 1.43 12.38 -9.22
CA LYS A 77 0.10 12.75 -8.73
C LYS A 77 -0.99 12.18 -9.61
N ASP A 78 -0.92 12.36 -10.93
CA ASP A 78 -1.96 11.85 -11.85
C ASP A 78 -2.13 10.33 -11.73
N THR A 79 -1.02 9.61 -11.67
CA THR A 79 -1.03 8.14 -11.57
C THR A 79 -1.60 7.67 -10.24
N PHE A 80 -1.14 8.22 -9.12
CA PHE A 80 -1.60 7.80 -7.79
C PHE A 80 -3.02 8.30 -7.50
N SER A 81 -3.45 9.46 -8.02
CA SER A 81 -4.84 9.90 -7.95
C SER A 81 -5.75 8.93 -8.70
N GLY A 82 -5.37 8.49 -9.90
CA GLY A 82 -6.10 7.46 -10.65
C GLY A 82 -6.19 6.14 -9.87
N MET A 83 -5.06 5.69 -9.33
CA MET A 83 -4.97 4.52 -8.46
C MET A 83 -5.98 4.61 -7.31
N TYR A 84 -5.88 5.62 -6.44
CA TYR A 84 -6.77 5.74 -5.28
C TYR A 84 -8.25 5.87 -5.64
N ARG A 85 -8.60 6.50 -6.76
CA ARG A 85 -9.99 6.58 -7.24
C ARG A 85 -10.58 5.22 -7.58
N VAL A 86 -9.77 4.27 -8.08
CA VAL A 86 -10.23 2.90 -8.34
C VAL A 86 -10.55 2.17 -7.02
N TRP A 87 -9.79 2.42 -5.96
CA TRP A 87 -10.10 1.91 -4.62
C TRP A 87 -11.35 2.58 -4.03
N ASP A 88 -11.45 3.90 -4.13
CA ASP A 88 -12.59 4.69 -3.59
C ASP A 88 -13.92 4.34 -4.29
N ALA A 89 -13.85 3.93 -5.55
CA ALA A 89 -15.00 3.45 -6.32
C ALA A 89 -15.29 1.95 -6.12
N ASP A 90 -14.66 1.29 -5.14
CA ASP A 90 -14.83 -0.14 -4.82
C ASP A 90 -14.58 -1.09 -6.02
N LEU A 91 -13.78 -0.67 -7.00
CA LEU A 91 -13.48 -1.48 -8.19
C LEU A 91 -12.40 -2.54 -7.91
N VAL A 92 -11.69 -2.40 -6.79
CA VAL A 92 -10.61 -3.30 -6.36
C VAL A 92 -11.19 -4.44 -5.53
N THR A 93 -11.74 -5.47 -6.18
CA THR A 93 -12.34 -6.64 -5.50
C THR A 93 -11.44 -7.88 -5.55
N ARG A 94 -11.56 -8.77 -4.56
CA ARG A 94 -10.85 -10.04 -4.45
C ARG A 94 -11.77 -11.09 -3.85
N ASP A 95 -11.62 -12.35 -4.27
CA ASP A 95 -12.27 -13.49 -3.62
C ASP A 95 -11.54 -13.80 -2.31
N MET A 96 -11.99 -13.19 -1.22
CA MET A 96 -11.36 -13.34 0.09
C MET A 96 -11.58 -14.72 0.69
N GLU A 97 -12.66 -15.42 0.34
CA GLU A 97 -12.90 -16.79 0.80
C GLU A 97 -11.92 -17.76 0.16
N TRP A 98 -11.72 -17.66 -1.16
CA TRP A 98 -10.71 -18.43 -1.87
C TRP A 98 -9.30 -18.13 -1.36
N ASN A 99 -8.94 -16.85 -1.21
CA ASN A 99 -7.63 -16.46 -0.69
C ASN A 99 -7.35 -17.09 0.68
N ARG A 100 -8.33 -17.04 1.62
CA ARG A 100 -8.18 -17.62 2.96
C ARG A 100 -8.17 -19.15 2.95
N ARG A 101 -8.94 -19.78 2.07
CA ARG A 101 -8.95 -21.25 1.94
C ARG A 101 -7.63 -21.78 1.38
N VAL A 102 -7.06 -21.10 0.39
CA VAL A 102 -5.81 -21.51 -0.26
C VAL A 102 -4.60 -21.18 0.60
N HIS A 103 -4.56 -19.97 1.18
CA HIS A 103 -3.47 -19.53 2.04
C HIS A 103 -3.98 -19.15 3.45
N PRO A 104 -4.36 -20.12 4.28
CA PRO A 104 -4.93 -19.85 5.61
C PRO A 104 -3.94 -19.22 6.59
N THR A 105 -2.65 -19.25 6.27
CA THR A 105 -1.55 -18.66 7.05
C THR A 105 -1.11 -17.30 6.53
N GLY A 106 -1.84 -16.69 5.58
CA GLY A 106 -1.53 -15.35 5.08
C GLY A 106 -1.64 -14.30 6.18
N TYR A 107 -0.76 -13.30 6.14
CA TYR A 107 -0.74 -12.27 7.18
C TYR A 107 -1.98 -11.38 7.15
N THR A 108 -2.63 -11.22 8.29
CA THR A 108 -3.43 -10.02 8.60
C THR A 108 -2.51 -8.87 9.04
N LEU A 109 -3.01 -7.63 9.00
CA LEU A 109 -2.31 -6.46 9.52
C LEU A 109 -1.86 -6.70 10.98
N GLU A 110 -2.72 -7.27 11.81
CA GLU A 110 -2.36 -7.58 13.20
C GLU A 110 -1.21 -8.57 13.29
N SER A 111 -1.31 -9.72 12.60
CA SER A 111 -0.26 -10.73 12.65
C SER A 111 1.07 -10.19 12.13
N TRP A 112 1.04 -9.34 11.09
CA TRP A 112 2.23 -8.69 10.55
C TRP A 112 2.82 -7.66 11.52
N ILE A 113 1.99 -6.82 12.16
CA ILE A 113 2.45 -5.87 13.18
C ILE A 113 3.12 -6.62 14.33
N ARG A 114 2.51 -7.71 14.82
CA ARG A 114 3.06 -8.52 15.93
C ARG A 114 4.38 -9.17 15.56
N GLU A 115 4.48 -9.74 14.37
CA GLU A 115 5.69 -10.40 13.88
C GLU A 115 6.84 -9.42 13.68
N THR A 116 6.55 -8.26 13.10
CA THR A 116 7.59 -7.28 12.73
C THR A 116 7.93 -6.27 13.82
N GLY A 117 7.06 -6.13 14.82
CA GLY A 117 7.15 -5.06 15.81
C GLY A 117 6.90 -3.67 15.23
N PHE A 118 6.17 -3.57 14.12
CA PHE A 118 5.93 -2.28 13.46
C PHE A 118 5.09 -1.35 14.34
N ASP A 119 5.63 -0.17 14.63
CA ASP A 119 5.04 0.82 15.54
C ASP A 119 4.68 2.14 14.84
N GLY A 120 4.68 2.16 13.50
CA GLY A 120 4.46 3.36 12.69
C GLY A 120 5.70 4.22 12.48
N THR A 121 6.87 3.84 13.02
CA THR A 121 8.11 4.56 12.75
C THR A 121 8.59 4.32 11.32
N LEU A 122 8.97 5.41 10.64
CA LEU A 122 9.56 5.31 9.30
C LEU A 122 10.87 4.52 9.36
N ALA A 123 11.04 3.60 8.42
CA ALA A 123 12.30 2.91 8.24
C ALA A 123 13.46 3.94 8.07
N PRO A 124 14.65 3.69 8.64
CA PRO A 124 15.73 4.68 8.67
C PRO A 124 16.10 5.25 7.30
N HIS A 125 16.05 4.42 6.25
CA HIS A 125 16.35 4.82 4.88
C HIS A 125 15.28 5.72 4.24
N LEU A 126 14.02 5.62 4.68
CA LEU A 126 12.94 6.51 4.27
C LEU A 126 12.98 7.83 5.03
N ARG A 127 13.29 7.77 6.34
CA ARG A 127 13.48 8.97 7.17
C ARG A 127 14.54 9.91 6.57
N ARG A 128 15.71 9.36 6.21
CA ARG A 128 16.81 10.14 5.61
C ARG A 128 16.39 10.85 4.32
N LYS A 129 15.73 10.15 3.40
CA LYS A 129 15.24 10.75 2.13
C LYS A 129 14.22 11.86 2.38
N LEU A 130 13.36 11.69 3.39
CA LEU A 130 12.37 12.70 3.76
C LEU A 130 13.06 13.97 4.30
N GLU A 131 14.08 13.80 5.15
CA GLU A 131 14.90 14.90 5.66
C GLU A 131 15.62 15.63 4.53
N GLU A 132 16.33 14.90 3.66
CA GLU A 132 17.02 15.46 2.48
C GLU A 132 16.08 16.25 1.56
N SER A 133 14.86 15.75 1.32
CA SER A 133 13.85 16.44 0.50
C SER A 133 13.33 17.75 1.12
N LYS A 134 13.28 17.83 2.45
CA LYS A 134 12.92 19.06 3.17
C LYS A 134 14.02 20.12 3.07
N PHE A 135 15.28 19.69 2.98
CA PHE A 135 16.42 20.59 2.81
C PHE A 135 16.57 21.07 1.35
N SER A 136 16.31 20.22 0.36
CA SER A 136 16.38 20.63 -1.06
C SER A 136 15.21 21.52 -1.50
N GLY A 137 14.08 21.49 -0.80
CA GLY A 137 12.92 22.35 -1.06
C GLY A 137 13.05 23.80 -0.56
N ARG A 138 14.18 24.17 0.07
CA ARG A 138 14.48 25.56 0.49
C ARG A 138 15.41 26.30 -0.47
N SER A 139 15.83 25.66 -1.56
CA SER A 139 16.71 26.24 -2.58
C SER A 139 16.03 26.20 -3.95
N SER A 140 15.01 27.02 -4.15
CA SER A 140 14.51 27.48 -5.45
C SER A 140 13.66 28.72 -5.27
#